data_AF-A0A2P6S0N2-F1
#
_entry.id   AF-A0A2P6S0N2-F1
#
_cell.length_a   1.000
_cell.length_b   1.000
_cell.length_c   1.000
_cell.angle_alpha   90.00
_cell.angle_beta   90.00
_cell.angle_gamma   90.00
#
_symmetry.space_group_name_H-M   'P 1'
#
loop_
_entity.id
_entity.type
_entity.pdbx_description
1 polymer ?
#
loop_
_entity_poly.entity_id
_entity_poly.type
_entity_poly.pdbx_seq_one_letter_code
_entity_poly.pdbx_strand_id
1 'polypeptide(L)' 'MKKALELISIPIPGIGHFVSTVEIAKLLFFRDDNLFITILIMKLPFTVDGSDAYIKSLADLSLKT' A
#
# COMPACT_ATOMS: atom_id res chain seq x y z
N MET A 1 -13.76 -13.52 21.30
CA MET A 1 -13.84 -12.73 20.05
C MET A 1 -12.46 -12.20 19.75
N LYS A 2 -11.92 -12.45 18.55
CA LYS A 2 -10.61 -11.91 18.14
C LYS A 2 -10.77 -10.41 17.85
N LYS A 3 -9.84 -9.56 18.29
CA LYS A 3 -9.88 -8.12 18.04
C LYS A 3 -9.37 -7.84 16.63
N ALA A 4 -10.11 -7.06 15.84
CA ALA A 4 -9.62 -6.59 14.55
C ALA A 4 -8.35 -5.74 14.76
N LEU A 5 -7.31 -6.01 13.99
CA LEU A 5 -6.06 -5.27 14.01
C LEU A 5 -6.00 -4.36 12.78
N GLU A 6 -5.68 -3.09 12.99
CA GLU A 6 -5.51 -2.11 11.92
C GLU A 6 -4.03 -1.77 11.78
N LEU A 7 -3.49 -1.93 10.57
CA LEU A 7 -2.11 -1.61 10.23
C LEU A 7 -2.09 -0.48 9.20
N ILE A 8 -1.46 0.64 9.55
CA ILE A 8 -1.23 1.75 8.62
C ILE A 8 0.25 1.74 8.24
N SER A 9 0.53 1.46 6.97
CA SER A 9 1.89 1.50 6.41
C SER A 9 2.12 2.81 5.69
N ILE A 10 3.23 3.47 5.97
CA ILE A 10 3.63 4.75 5.35
C ILE A 10 4.98 4.54 4.64
N PRO A 11 4.97 4.02 3.41
CA PRO A 11 6.18 3.83 2.63
C PRO A 11 6.81 5.17 2.20
N ILE A 12 8.13 5.16 2.05
CA ILE A 12 8.85 6.26 1.41
C ILE A 12 8.44 6.31 -0.07
N PRO A 13 8.13 7.49 -0.63
CA PRO A 13 7.71 7.64 -2.01
C PRO A 13 8.81 7.24 -3.00
N GLY A 14 8.63 6.07 -3.61
CA GLY A 14 9.49 5.51 -4.65
C GLY A 14 8.89 4.19 -5.13
N ILE A 15 8.90 3.95 -6.45
CA ILE A 15 8.21 2.80 -7.08
C ILE A 15 8.63 1.47 -6.44
N GLY A 16 9.93 1.25 -6.24
CA GLY A 16 10.44 0.03 -5.60
C GLY A 16 10.01 -0.13 -4.14
N HIS A 17 9.86 0.98 -3.40
CA HIS A 17 9.38 0.97 -2.03
C HIS A 17 7.88 0.62 -1.96
N PHE A 18 7.06 1.10 -2.91
CA PHE A 18 5.64 0.75 -2.97
C PHE A 18 5.40 -0.73 -3.29
N VAL A 19 6.11 -1.30 -4.28
CA VAL A 19 5.98 -2.72 -4.63
C VAL A 19 6.27 -3.59 -3.41
N SER A 20 7.40 -3.33 -2.74
CA SER A 20 7.84 -4.10 -1.57
C SER A 20 6.82 -4.02 -0.42
N THR A 21 6.29 -2.83 -0.14
CA THR A 21 5.26 -2.65 0.89
C THR A 21 3.96 -3.39 0.56
N VAL A 22 3.54 -3.38 -0.72
CA VAL A 22 2.34 -4.11 -1.15
C VAL A 22 2.54 -5.62 -1.03
N GLU A 23 3.71 -6.16 -1.39
CA GLU A 23 3.99 -7.59 -1.23
C GLU A 23 3.98 -8.03 0.23
N ILE A 24 4.60 -7.24 1.12
CA ILE A 24 4.56 -7.50 2.57
C ILE A 24 3.10 -7.42 3.08
N ALA A 25 2.33 -6.43 2.65
CA ALA A 25 0.93 -6.30 3.05
C ALA A 25 0.10 -7.51 2.60
N LYS A 26 0.29 -8.01 1.38
CA LYS A 26 -0.38 -9.24 0.91
C LYS A 26 -0.03 -10.44 1.79
N LEU A 27 1.25 -10.65 2.09
CA LEU A 27 1.69 -11.76 2.95
C LEU A 27 1.10 -11.67 4.37
N LEU A 28 0.95 -10.47 4.92
CA LEU A 28 0.33 -10.25 6.22
C LEU A 28 -1.18 -10.47 6.19
N PHE A 29 -1.85 -9.97 5.14
CA PHE A 29 -3.28 -10.14 4.92
C PHE A 29 -3.67 -11.63 4.84
N PHE A 30 -2.90 -12.45 4.12
CA PHE A 30 -3.15 -13.89 4.03
C PHE A 30 -2.90 -14.67 5.34
N ARG A 31 -2.30 -14.05 6.36
CA ARG A 31 -1.97 -14.71 7.63
C ARG A 31 -2.98 -14.47 8.75
N ASP A 32 -3.74 -13.38 8.71
CA ASP A 32 -4.79 -13.12 9.70
C ASP A 32 -6.01 -12.46 9.06
N ASP A 33 -7.12 -13.18 9.06
CA ASP A 33 -8.41 -12.72 8.52
C ASP A 33 -8.99 -11.51 9.28
N ASN A 34 -8.43 -11.15 10.43
CA ASN A 34 -8.86 -9.99 11.24
C ASN A 34 -7.93 -8.78 11.08
N LEU A 35 -7.01 -8.82 10.11
CA LEU A 35 -6.05 -7.75 9.84
C LEU A 35 -6.53 -6.86 8.68
N PHE A 36 -6.73 -5.58 8.96
CA PHE A 36 -7.00 -4.54 7.98
C PHE A 36 -5.74 -3.73 7.74
N ILE A 37 -5.32 -3.63 6.47
CA ILE A 37 -4.08 -2.94 6.11
C ILE A 37 -4.38 -1.76 5.20
N THR A 38 -3.92 -0.58 5.60
CA THR A 38 -3.98 0.66 4.83
C THR A 38 -2.57 1.06 4.42
N ILE A 39 -2.33 1.27 3.13
CA ILE A 39 -1.05 1.77 2.62
C ILE A 39 -1.23 3.23 2.20
N LEU A 40 -0.57 4.15 2.89
CA LEU A 40 -0.64 5.57 2.61
C LEU A 40 0.39 5.95 1.53
N ILE A 41 -0.10 6.35 0.37
CA ILE A 41 0.74 6.80 -0.74
C ILE A 41 0.77 8.34 -0.75
N MET A 42 1.96 8.92 -0.63
CA MET A 42 2.16 10.37 -0.61
C MET A 42 2.97 10.83 -1.83
N LYS A 43 2.64 12.01 -2.36
CA LYS A 43 3.42 12.67 -3.41
C LYS A 43 4.44 13.61 -2.78
N LEU A 44 5.74 13.38 -3.03
CA LEU A 44 6.79 14.32 -2.61
C LEU A 44 6.93 15.45 -3.63
N PRO A 45 7.29 16.67 -3.18
CA PRO A 45 7.57 17.80 -4.08
C PRO A 45 8.80 17.60 -4.97
N PHE A 46 9.56 16.52 -4.77
CA PHE A 46 10.76 16.16 -5.54
C PHE A 46 10.55 14.86 -6.37
N THR A 47 9.30 14.38 -6.50
CA THR A 47 9.02 13.18 -7.29
C THR A 47 9.36 13.39 -8.75
N VAL A 48 10.11 12.44 -9.33
CA VAL A 48 10.49 12.42 -10.75
C VAL A 48 9.24 12.23 -11.60
N ASP A 49 9.14 12.95 -12.72
CA ASP A 49 8.04 12.86 -13.67
C ASP A 49 7.71 11.38 -14.01
N GLY A 50 6.44 10.99 -13.85
CA GLY A 50 5.94 9.65 -14.14
C GLY A 50 5.50 8.81 -12.93
N SER A 51 5.85 9.19 -11.69
CA SER A 51 5.38 8.47 -10.48
C SER A 51 3.87 8.49 -10.31
N ASP A 52 3.21 9.56 -10.77
CA ASP A 52 1.76 9.76 -10.61
C ASP A 52 0.93 8.72 -11.36
N ALA A 53 1.35 8.35 -12.58
CA ALA A 53 0.67 7.35 -13.39
C ALA A 53 0.71 5.97 -12.72
N TYR A 54 1.85 5.63 -12.11
CA TYR A 54 2.03 4.39 -11.37
C TYR A 54 1.21 4.37 -10.07
N ILE A 55 1.24 5.46 -9.30
CA ILE A 55 0.41 5.62 -8.09
C ILE A 55 -1.08 5.48 -8.43
N LYS A 56 -1.52 6.10 -9.52
CA LYS A 56 -2.91 5.98 -9.99
C LYS A 56 -3.25 4.54 -10.36
N SER A 57 -2.37 3.84 -11.08
CA SER A 57 -2.59 2.43 -11.42
C SER A 57 -2.67 1.52 -10.19
N LEU A 58 -1.91 1.81 -9.13
CA LEU A 58 -1.98 1.06 -7.87
C LEU A 58 -3.30 1.30 -7.14
N ALA A 59 -3.77 2.56 -7.08
CA ALA A 59 -5.07 2.88 -6.51
C ALA A 59 -6.23 2.21 -7.26
N ASP A 60 -6.19 2.23 -8.61
CA ASP A 60 -7.21 1.60 -9.45
C ASP A 60 -7.22 0.07 -9.30
N LEU A 61 -6.07 -0.56 -9.01
CA LEU A 61 -5.99 -2.01 -8.75
C LEU A 61 -6.66 -2.41 -7.41
N SER A 62 -6.65 -1.52 -6.42
CA SER A 62 -7.25 -1.77 -5.10
C SER A 62 -8.78 -1.66 -5.09
N LEU A 63 -9.38 -0.96 -6.06
CA LEU A 63 -10.84 -0.79 -6.20
C LEU A 63 -11.56 -1.98 -6.87
N LYS A 64 -10.81 -3.02 -7.27
CA LYS A 64 -11.33 -4.17 -8.02
C LYS A 64 -11.54 -5.45 -7.21
N THR A 65 -11.54 -5.33 -5.88
CA THR A 65 -11.84 -6.44 -4.96
C THR A 65 -13.27 -6.30 -4.47
#